data_AF-A0AAU9Y0F3-F1
#
_entry.id   AF-A0AAU9Y0F3-F1
#
_cell.length_a   1.000
_cell.length_b   1.000
_cell.length_c   1.000
_cell.angle_alpha   90.00
_cell.angle_beta   90.00
_cell.angle_gamma   90.00
#
_symmetry.space_group_name_H-M   'P 1'
#
loop_
_entity.id
_entity.type
_entity.pdbx_description
1 polymer ?
#
loop_
_entity_poly.entity_id
_entity_poly.type
_entity_poly.pdbx_seq_one_letter_code
_entity_poly.pdbx_strand_id
1 'polypeptide(L)'
;MRGPPHPEIVKWVLEAWETLERELIIRSFRSCALTVAPDGSEDDQIHCLKEGQSCHTGQDRLASIQQALTASCATDPFADVTLSDVEEAAPESSLIELSDDDIEVD
;
A
#
# COMPACT_ATOMS: atom_id res chain seq x y z
N MET A 1 9.14 -12.63 -24.38
CA MET A 1 8.08 -13.31 -23.61
C MET A 1 7.15 -12.25 -23.07
N ARG A 2 5.84 -12.35 -23.33
CA ARG A 2 4.85 -11.43 -22.75
C ARG A 2 4.51 -11.94 -21.35
N GLY A 3 4.45 -11.03 -20.37
CA GLY A 3 4.07 -11.39 -19.02
C GLY A 3 2.60 -11.82 -18.94
N PRO A 4 2.20 -12.49 -17.84
CA PRO A 4 0.80 -12.83 -17.59
C PRO A 4 -0.07 -11.57 -17.57
N PRO A 5 -1.35 -11.67 -17.97
CA PRO A 5 -2.31 -10.57 -17.85
C PRO A 5 -2.50 -10.15 -16.38
N HIS A 6 -2.76 -8.87 -16.16
CA HIS A 6 -2.91 -8.30 -14.82
C HIS A 6 -3.90 -9.04 -13.89
N PRO A 7 -5.10 -9.46 -14.35
CA PRO A 7 -6.03 -10.23 -13.51
C PRO A 7 -5.45 -11.56 -13.02
N GLU A 8 -4.60 -12.20 -13.81
CA GLU A 8 -3.96 -13.47 -13.44
C GLU A 8 -2.91 -13.24 -12.35
N ILE A 9 -2.14 -12.16 -12.43
CA ILE A 9 -1.21 -11.75 -11.37
C ILE A 9 -1.95 -11.47 -10.06
N VAL A 10 -3.06 -10.71 -10.11
CA VAL A 10 -3.87 -10.40 -8.93
C VAL A 10 -4.42 -11.67 -8.31
N LYS A 11 -4.94 -12.60 -9.13
CA LYS A 11 -5.42 -13.89 -8.65
C LYS A 11 -4.32 -14.65 -7.89
N TRP A 12 -3.12 -14.75 -8.45
CA TRP A 12 -2.00 -15.42 -7.78
C TRP A 12 -1.62 -14.77 -6.44
N VAL A 13 -1.68 -13.44 -6.37
CA VAL A 13 -1.41 -12.72 -5.11
C VAL A 13 -2.48 -13.05 -4.06
N LEU A 14 -3.77 -13.05 -4.43
CA LEU A 14 -4.87 -13.38 -3.53
C LEU A 14 -4.77 -14.82 -3.03
N GLU A 15 -4.59 -15.78 -3.94
CA GLU A 15 -4.43 -17.20 -3.59
C GLU A 15 -3.22 -17.41 -2.67
N ALA A 16 -2.09 -16.73 -2.93
CA ALA A 16 -0.93 -16.80 -2.04
C ALA A 16 -1.23 -16.24 -0.65
N TRP A 17 -1.94 -15.11 -0.57
CA TRP A 17 -2.30 -14.49 0.72
C TRP A 17 -3.25 -15.35 1.54
N GLU A 18 -4.16 -16.11 0.91
CA GLU A 18 -5.05 -17.06 1.62
C GLU A 18 -4.28 -18.21 2.28
N THR A 19 -3.12 -18.58 1.74
CA THR A 19 -2.27 -19.63 2.33
C THR A 19 -1.43 -19.17 3.51
N LEU A 20 -1.34 -17.85 3.73
CA LEU A 20 -0.52 -17.26 4.78
C LEU A 20 -1.37 -16.85 5.98
N GLU A 21 -0.83 -17.03 7.18
CA GLU A 21 -1.45 -16.48 8.37
C GLU A 21 -1.48 -14.95 8.28
N ARG A 22 -2.66 -14.36 8.50
CA ARG A 22 -2.83 -12.89 8.51
C ARG A 22 -1.82 -12.19 9.41
N GLU A 23 -1.52 -12.77 10.56
CA GLU A 23 -0.56 -12.21 11.52
C GLU A 23 0.87 -12.18 10.98
N LEU A 24 1.24 -13.15 10.13
CA LEU A 24 2.54 -13.19 9.48
C LEU A 24 2.65 -12.07 8.42
N ILE A 25 1.58 -11.85 7.65
CA ILE A 25 1.49 -10.73 6.71
C ILE A 25 1.65 -9.42 7.46
N ILE A 26 0.87 -9.19 8.52
CA ILE A 26 0.95 -7.97 9.35
C ILE A 26 2.36 -7.75 9.91
N ARG A 27 2.99 -8.80 10.47
CA ARG A 27 4.36 -8.71 10.99
C ARG A 27 5.38 -8.35 9.93
N SER A 28 5.24 -8.85 8.70
CA SER A 28 6.14 -8.49 7.60
C SER A 28 6.08 -7.00 7.26
N PHE A 29 4.87 -6.43 7.17
CA PHE A 29 4.70 -5.01 6.91
C PHE A 29 5.26 -4.13 8.04
N ARG A 30 4.94 -4.47 9.30
CA ARG A 30 5.51 -3.80 10.48
C ARG A 30 7.02 -3.84 10.52
N SER A 31 7.60 -5.00 10.20
CA SER A 31 9.05 -5.18 10.20
C SER A 31 9.74 -4.42 9.06
N CYS A 32 9.11 -4.27 7.91
CA CYS A 32 9.78 -3.76 6.71
C CYS A 32 9.61 -2.25 6.49
N ALA A 33 8.44 -1.66 6.73
CA ALA A 33 8.23 -0.27 6.31
C ALA A 33 6.99 0.44 6.90
N LEU A 34 6.05 -0.27 7.51
CA LEU A 34 4.72 0.27 7.77
C LEU A 34 4.29 0.08 9.22
N THR A 35 4.35 1.17 9.99
CA THR A 35 3.69 1.28 11.28
C THR A 35 2.27 1.80 11.06
N VAL A 36 1.30 1.23 11.76
CA VAL A 36 -0.10 1.70 11.69
C VAL A 36 -0.37 2.79 12.70
N ALA A 37 0.56 3.01 13.64
CA ALA A 37 0.44 4.02 14.67
C ALA A 37 0.87 5.41 14.12
N PRO A 38 -0.07 6.36 13.96
CA PRO A 38 0.21 7.69 13.39
C PRO A 38 1.09 8.56 14.30
N ASP A 39 1.25 8.18 15.56
CA ASP A 39 2.12 8.83 16.54
C ASP A 39 3.55 8.27 16.55
N GLY A 40 3.84 7.27 15.69
CA GLY A 40 5.16 6.63 15.61
C GLY A 40 5.47 5.69 16.78
N SER A 41 4.48 5.35 17.62
CA SER A 41 4.70 4.47 18.78
C SER A 41 5.13 3.03 18.44
N GLU A 42 5.02 2.64 17.17
CA GLU A 42 5.48 1.33 16.66
C GLU A 42 6.76 1.44 15.80
N ASP A 43 7.38 2.61 15.66
CA ASP A 43 8.54 2.80 14.75
C ASP A 43 9.78 2.02 15.17
N ASP A 44 9.89 1.68 16.45
CA ASP A 44 10.90 0.77 16.99
C ASP A 44 10.76 -0.67 16.46
N GLN A 45 9.59 -1.03 15.93
CA GLN A 45 9.34 -2.33 15.33
C GLN A 45 9.93 -2.44 13.92
N ILE A 46 10.17 -1.31 13.24
CA ILE A 46 10.77 -1.28 11.90
C ILE A 46 12.20 -1.80 11.98
N HIS A 47 12.46 -2.91 11.28
CA HIS A 47 13.71 -3.64 11.42
C HIS A 47 14.94 -2.79 11.12
N CYS A 48 14.92 -2.00 10.04
CA CYS A 48 16.07 -1.20 9.64
C CYS A 48 16.39 -0.05 10.62
N LEU A 49 15.45 0.34 11.49
CA LEU A 49 15.62 1.39 12.49
C LEU A 49 16.13 0.87 13.84
N LYS A 50 16.17 -0.46 14.05
CA LYS A 50 16.65 -1.04 15.31
C LYS A 50 18.14 -0.78 15.54
N GLU A 51 18.55 -0.79 16.80
CA GLU A 51 19.95 -0.63 17.17
C GLU A 51 20.84 -1.67 16.47
N GLY A 52 21.97 -1.21 15.91
CA GLY A 52 22.88 -2.05 15.14
C GLY A 52 22.50 -2.28 13.67
N GLN A 53 21.36 -1.76 13.20
CA GLN A 53 20.95 -1.83 11.80
C GLN A 53 21.38 -0.60 11.00
N SER A 54 21.38 -0.72 9.68
CA SER A 54 21.93 0.30 8.77
C SER A 54 21.25 1.66 8.87
N CYS A 55 19.99 1.71 9.29
CA CYS A 55 19.19 2.92 9.33
C CYS A 55 18.83 3.35 10.77
N HIS A 56 19.56 2.89 11.79
CA HIS A 56 19.20 3.17 13.20
C HIS A 56 19.10 4.68 13.51
N THR A 57 19.91 5.52 12.86
CA THR A 57 19.89 6.99 13.01
C THR A 57 18.65 7.63 12.37
N GLY A 58 17.94 6.87 11.53
CA GLY A 58 16.70 7.29 10.87
C GLY A 58 15.54 7.45 11.86
N GLN A 59 15.58 6.80 13.02
CA GLN A 59 14.51 6.87 14.01
C GLN A 59 14.29 8.29 14.55
N ASP A 60 15.37 9.00 14.92
CA ASP A 60 15.29 10.39 15.39
C ASP A 60 14.73 11.33 14.32
N ARG A 61 15.11 11.08 13.06
CA ARG A 61 14.63 11.85 11.92
C ARG A 61 13.15 11.60 11.65
N LEU A 62 12.71 10.35 11.74
CA LEU A 62 11.32 9.96 11.57
C LEU A 62 10.44 10.58 12.66
N ALA A 63 10.85 10.50 13.92
CA ALA A 63 10.17 11.11 15.06
C ALA A 63 10.06 12.63 14.90
N SER A 64 11.11 13.31 14.41
CA SER A 64 11.09 14.75 14.16
C SER A 64 10.09 15.13 13.06
N ILE A 65 10.02 14.34 11.99
CA ILE A 65 9.06 14.55 10.89
C ILE A 65 7.63 14.34 11.38
N GLN A 66 7.38 13.27 12.14
CA GLN A 66 6.06 12.99 12.71
C GLN A 66 5.60 14.11 13.65
N GLN A 67 6.46 14.57 14.56
CA GLN A 67 6.13 15.70 15.44
C GLN A 67 5.79 16.96 14.66
N ALA A 68 6.55 17.27 13.60
CA ALA A 68 6.24 18.40 12.73
C ALA A 68 4.89 18.21 12.00
N LEU A 69 4.60 17.00 11.53
CA LEU A 69 3.34 16.66 10.86
C LEU A 69 2.15 16.80 11.81
N THR A 70 2.22 16.21 13.01
CA THR A 70 1.17 16.30 14.04
C THR A 70 0.97 17.73 14.52
N ALA A 71 2.04 18.51 14.69
CA ALA A 71 1.94 19.92 15.04
C ALA A 71 1.33 20.78 13.92
N SER A 72 1.50 20.36 12.66
CA SER A 72 0.93 21.05 11.49
C SER A 72 -0.51 20.63 11.14
N CYS A 73 -0.95 19.46 11.61
CA CYS A 73 -2.25 18.90 11.28
C CYS A 73 -3.30 19.30 12.33
N ALA A 74 -3.77 20.55 12.24
CA ALA A 74 -5.04 20.94 12.85
C ALA A 74 -6.23 20.54 11.97
N THR A 75 -5.98 20.20 10.70
CA THR A 75 -6.99 19.88 9.70
C THR A 75 -6.45 18.78 8.79
N ASP A 76 -7.21 17.70 8.66
CA ASP A 76 -6.94 16.65 7.67
C ASP A 76 -6.99 17.27 6.26
N PRO A 77 -5.91 17.22 5.47
CA PRO A 77 -5.87 17.82 4.13
C PRO A 77 -6.82 17.13 3.13
N PHE A 78 -7.40 15.99 3.49
CA PHE A 78 -8.40 15.27 2.70
C PHE A 78 -9.79 15.24 3.36
N ALA A 79 -10.03 16.07 4.40
CA ALA A 79 -11.33 16.11 5.07
C ALA A 79 -12.50 16.42 4.13
N ASP A 80 -12.23 17.16 3.05
CA ASP A 80 -13.21 17.55 2.04
C ASP A 80 -13.34 16.52 0.90
N VAL A 81 -12.50 15.47 0.88
CA VAL A 81 -12.55 14.42 -0.14
C VAL A 81 -13.61 13.39 0.25
N THR A 82 -14.62 13.26 -0.60
CA THR A 82 -15.75 12.35 -0.42
C THR A 82 -15.63 11.15 -1.36
N LEU A 83 -16.46 10.12 -1.13
CA LEU A 83 -16.53 8.96 -2.03
C LEU A 83 -16.91 9.34 -3.48
N SER A 84 -17.65 10.45 -3.64
CA SER A 84 -18.02 10.97 -4.97
C SER A 84 -16.79 11.45 -5.75
N ASP A 85 -15.79 12.02 -5.08
CA ASP A 85 -14.55 12.49 -5.72
C ASP A 85 -13.68 11.31 -6.20
N VAL A 86 -13.77 10.16 -5.51
CA VAL A 86 -13.08 8.91 -5.88
C VAL A 86 -13.72 8.27 -7.11
N GLU A 87 -15.07 8.27 -7.18
CA GLU A 87 -15.82 7.78 -8.34
C GLU A 87 -15.56 8.61 -9.60
N GLU A 88 -15.42 9.95 -9.46
CA GLU A 88 -15.08 10.83 -10.58
C GLU A 88 -13.64 10.61 -11.09
N ALA A 89 -12.69 10.36 -10.18
CA ALA A 89 -11.28 10.16 -10.51
C ALA A 89 -10.97 8.80 -11.15
N ALA A 90 -11.86 7.82 -11.01
CA ALA A 90 -11.77 6.52 -11.67
C ALA A 90 -12.68 6.51 -12.92
N PRO A 91 -12.22 6.97 -14.09
CA PRO A 91 -13.05 6.88 -15.28
C PRO A 91 -13.41 5.41 -15.52
N GLU A 92 -14.71 5.12 -15.61
CA GLU A 92 -15.25 3.80 -15.98
C GLU A 92 -14.77 3.30 -17.36
N SER A 93 -13.94 4.06 -18.06
CA SER A 93 -13.33 3.73 -19.35
C SER A 93 -12.14 2.77 -19.30
N SER A 94 -11.78 2.24 -18.12
CA SER A 94 -10.87 1.09 -18.03
C SER A 94 -11.55 -0.25 -18.35
N LEU A 95 -12.84 -0.24 -18.69
CA LEU A 95 -13.46 -1.28 -19.52
C LEU A 95 -12.84 -1.20 -20.92
N ILE A 96 -11.71 -1.88 -21.09
CA ILE A 96 -11.21 -2.29 -22.39
C ILE A 96 -12.38 -3.05 -23.03
N GLU A 97 -13.07 -2.45 -24.01
CA GLU A 97 -13.95 -3.19 -24.89
C GLU A 97 -13.10 -4.26 -25.56
N LEU A 98 -13.21 -5.49 -25.07
CA LEU A 98 -12.81 -6.67 -25.81
C LEU A 98 -13.77 -6.72 -27.00
N SER A 99 -13.36 -6.12 -28.12
CA SER A 99 -14.01 -6.36 -29.40
C SER A 99 -13.91 -7.86 -29.68
N ASP A 100 -15.03 -8.56 -29.54
CA ASP A 100 -15.28 -9.85 -30.18
C ASP A 100 -15.21 -9.62 -31.69
N ASP A 101 -14.00 -9.60 -32.24
CA ASP A 101 -13.80 -9.84 -33.67
C ASP A 101 -13.72 -11.36 -33.84
N ASP A 102 -14.83 -11.91 -34.33
CA ASP A 102 -15.02 -13.30 -34.73
C ASP A 102 -13.82 -13.83 -35.54
N ILE A 103 -13.08 -14.79 -34.96
CA ILE A 103 -12.21 -15.66 -35.76
C ILE A 103 -13.07 -16.85 -36.21
N GLU A 104 -13.69 -16.72 -37.38
CA GLU A 104 -14.14 -17.88 -38.14
C GLU A 104 -12.91 -18.76 -38.45
N VAL A 105 -12.94 -19.99 -37.93
CA VAL A 105 -11.97 -21.04 -38.26
C VAL A 105 -12.55 -21.86 -39.39
N ASP A 106 -11.91 -21.79 -40.56
CA ASP A 106 -12.00 -22.80 -41.63
C ASP A 106 -10.76 -23.71 -41.57
#